data_AF-A0A2T0T4E1-F1
#
_entry.id   AF-A0A2T0T4E1-F1
#
_cell.length_a   1.000
_cell.length_b   1.000
_cell.length_c   1.000
_cell.angle_alpha   90.00
_cell.angle_beta   90.00
_cell.angle_gamma   90.00
#
_symmetry.space_group_name_H-M   'P 1'
#
loop_
_entity.id
_entity.type
_entity.pdbx_description
1 polymer ?
#
loop_
_entity_poly.entity_id
_entity_poly.type
_entity_poly.pdbx_seq_one_letter_code
_entity_poly.pdbx_strand_id
1 'polypeptide(L)'
;MSEAWFADSIGLQTRDGQSEDNAWRRRLLDLVSRRLGRDPSASFNAVVKVAKGADPILVQAMLRELAATASPRVRARAREVLANAGQQTALLSAVCGEGLPAPHPLDYEWRFTRRTRDDLVSSAFARASRSVLLLGCPTVALTLLARSPDLRTTLVDDNPALPVLSDLVPRETANYTQLRADLIARPNVTADLEVDVVIADAPFYPEAMTGFLAAAVNGARRGATVLFVLPPFGTRPSAESDVRDFFRLATASGLRHEATLTNGVRYVRPPFEANAHRAAGLLSVADDWRAADLAVFRLTSRAAPTKAPLESERARWREVVVGGKRWRVKTNSGDADAVEGLLQPIAANSVLDSVSRRDQRRHQANVCTDANEFFITSNPDLLLEVLASINTGLNPAAQGEKLLGRTFGFTEYVEVTVAHDMITRGAGAETELG
;
A
#
# COMPACT_ATOMS: atom_id res chain seq x y z
N MET A 1 -12.56 22.08 -10.80
CA MET A 1 -12.75 20.81 -10.07
C MET A 1 -13.59 21.10 -8.84
N SER A 2 -14.83 20.63 -8.81
CA SER A 2 -15.85 21.00 -7.80
C SER A 2 -15.77 20.15 -6.53
N GLU A 3 -16.26 20.70 -5.40
CA GLU A 3 -16.35 20.03 -4.09
C GLU A 3 -17.07 18.67 -4.11
N ALA A 4 -17.91 18.41 -5.11
CA ALA A 4 -18.61 17.13 -5.29
C ALA A 4 -17.65 15.94 -5.48
N TRP A 5 -16.46 16.16 -6.05
CA TRP A 5 -15.50 15.09 -6.36
C TRP A 5 -14.80 14.50 -5.12
N PHE A 6 -14.65 15.31 -4.06
CA PHE A 6 -14.01 14.85 -2.81
C PHE A 6 -14.94 14.00 -1.94
N ALA A 7 -16.25 14.14 -2.11
CA ALA A 7 -17.25 13.34 -1.40
C ALA A 7 -17.32 11.90 -1.97
N ASP A 8 -17.20 11.75 -3.29
CA ASP A 8 -17.28 10.43 -3.95
C ASP A 8 -16.01 9.59 -3.80
N SER A 9 -14.83 10.21 -3.67
CA SER A 9 -13.54 9.51 -3.56
C SER A 9 -13.24 8.89 -2.18
N ILE A 10 -14.07 9.20 -1.17
CA ILE A 10 -13.95 8.64 0.19
C ILE A 10 -14.98 7.55 0.53
N GLY A 11 -15.91 7.22 -0.38
CA GLY A 11 -16.88 6.14 -0.21
C GLY A 11 -17.91 6.40 0.89
N LEU A 12 -18.77 7.40 0.69
CA LEU A 12 -19.83 7.83 1.62
C LEU A 12 -21.15 7.09 1.36
N GLN A 13 -21.66 6.22 2.25
CA GLN A 13 -23.11 5.98 2.40
C GLN A 13 -23.50 5.43 3.79
N THR A 14 -23.86 6.30 4.74
CA THR A 14 -24.99 6.19 5.70
C THR A 14 -25.22 7.57 6.37
N ARG A 15 -26.43 7.84 6.90
CA ARG A 15 -26.75 9.11 7.61
C ARG A 15 -25.90 9.33 8.87
N ASP A 16 -25.55 8.25 9.58
CA ASP A 16 -24.68 8.33 10.77
C ASP A 16 -23.20 8.55 10.39
N GLY A 17 -22.73 7.97 9.27
CA GLY A 17 -21.36 8.17 8.76
C GLY A 17 -21.05 9.61 8.36
N GLN A 18 -22.04 10.36 7.87
CA GLN A 18 -21.83 11.78 7.51
C GLN A 18 -21.49 12.66 8.73
N SER A 19 -21.98 12.31 9.92
CA SER A 19 -21.70 13.08 11.14
C SER A 19 -20.25 12.85 11.62
N GLU A 20 -19.81 11.59 11.61
CA GLU A 20 -18.44 11.21 11.99
C GLU A 20 -17.40 11.81 11.04
N ASP A 21 -17.66 11.73 9.73
CA ASP A 21 -16.79 12.29 8.69
C ASP A 21 -16.60 13.81 8.85
N ASN A 22 -17.70 14.53 9.11
CA ASN A 22 -17.66 15.96 9.36
C ASN A 22 -16.92 16.32 10.65
N ALA A 23 -17.06 15.52 11.71
CA ALA A 23 -16.32 15.73 12.95
C ALA A 23 -14.81 15.47 12.77
N TRP A 24 -14.45 14.37 12.11
CA TRP A 24 -13.06 14.03 11.79
C TRP A 24 -12.40 15.10 10.93
N ARG A 25 -13.07 15.52 9.84
CA ARG A 25 -12.57 16.55 8.92
C ARG A 25 -12.35 17.88 9.64
N ARG A 26 -13.28 18.30 10.48
CA ARG A 26 -13.13 19.52 11.32
C ARG A 26 -11.92 19.44 12.24
N ARG A 27 -11.68 18.29 12.88
CA ARG A 27 -10.50 18.08 13.75
C ARG A 27 -9.19 18.17 12.96
N LEU A 28 -9.13 17.60 11.76
CA LEU A 28 -7.95 17.72 10.88
C LEU A 28 -7.72 19.17 10.43
N LEU A 29 -8.76 19.85 9.96
CA LEU A 29 -8.69 21.26 9.57
C LEU A 29 -8.21 22.16 10.71
N ASP A 30 -8.69 21.92 11.93
CA ASP A 30 -8.27 22.64 13.14
C ASP A 30 -6.79 22.40 13.46
N LEU A 31 -6.27 21.16 13.30
CA LEU A 31 -4.85 20.87 13.46
C LEU A 31 -3.99 21.60 12.42
N VAL A 32 -4.38 21.55 11.14
CA VAL A 32 -3.69 22.24 10.05
C VAL A 32 -3.72 23.76 10.27
N SER A 33 -4.90 24.32 10.56
CA SER A 33 -5.10 25.75 10.82
C SER A 33 -4.25 26.24 11.99
N ARG A 34 -4.24 25.52 13.12
CA ARG A 34 -3.39 25.87 14.27
C ARG A 34 -1.91 25.82 13.93
N ARG A 35 -1.46 24.87 13.11
CA ARG A 35 -0.05 24.77 12.68
C ARG A 35 0.34 26.00 11.86
N LEU A 36 -0.48 26.39 10.88
CA LEU A 36 -0.25 27.59 10.06
C LEU A 36 -0.29 28.88 10.90
N GLY A 37 -1.18 28.95 11.90
CA GLY A 37 -1.30 30.11 12.78
C GLY A 37 -0.12 30.30 13.74
N ARG A 38 0.50 29.21 14.20
CA ARG A 38 1.58 29.24 15.19
C ARG A 38 2.98 29.36 14.59
N ASP A 39 3.20 28.76 13.42
CA ASP A 39 4.52 28.68 12.82
C ASP A 39 4.53 29.34 11.42
N PRO A 40 5.05 30.57 11.31
CA PRO A 40 5.12 31.28 10.04
C PRO A 40 6.13 30.66 9.06
N SER A 41 6.96 29.70 9.50
CA SER A 41 7.92 28.99 8.66
C SER A 41 7.46 27.58 8.24
N ALA A 42 6.25 27.17 8.63
CA ALA A 42 5.75 25.81 8.40
C ALA A 42 5.76 25.45 6.91
N SER A 43 6.58 24.48 6.51
CA SER A 43 6.56 23.91 5.16
C SER A 43 5.37 22.97 4.95
N PHE A 44 5.09 22.60 3.70
CA PHE A 44 4.04 21.62 3.37
C PHE A 44 4.25 20.31 4.12
N ASN A 45 5.47 19.76 4.14
CA ASN A 45 5.79 18.55 4.90
C ASN A 45 5.59 18.71 6.42
N ALA A 46 5.86 19.90 6.97
CA ALA A 46 5.58 20.16 8.38
C ALA A 46 4.07 20.18 8.68
N VAL A 47 3.24 20.61 7.72
CA VAL A 47 1.78 20.54 7.81
C VAL A 47 1.29 19.10 7.69
N VAL A 48 1.79 18.33 6.72
CA VAL A 48 1.45 16.90 6.58
C VAL A 48 1.77 16.13 7.88
N LYS A 49 2.93 16.37 8.48
CA LYS A 49 3.34 15.71 9.74
C LYS A 49 2.36 15.96 10.91
N VAL A 50 1.74 17.15 11.01
CA VAL A 50 0.76 17.42 12.08
C VAL A 50 -0.62 16.83 11.81
N ALA A 51 -0.90 16.46 10.56
CA ALA A 51 -2.15 15.83 10.15
C ALA A 51 -2.20 14.31 10.46
N LYS A 52 -1.21 13.79 11.22
CA LYS A 52 -1.19 12.45 11.84
C LYS A 52 -1.60 11.32 10.88
N GLY A 53 -0.90 11.22 9.77
CA GLY A 53 -1.10 10.16 8.76
C GLY A 53 -2.17 10.46 7.72
N ALA A 54 -2.77 11.65 7.72
CA ALA A 54 -3.57 12.11 6.59
C ALA A 54 -2.73 12.22 5.32
N ASP A 55 -3.31 11.76 4.22
CA ASP A 55 -2.70 11.77 2.90
C ASP A 55 -2.34 13.22 2.47
N PRO A 56 -1.16 13.46 1.88
CA PRO A 56 -0.76 14.78 1.38
C PRO A 56 -1.77 15.43 0.42
N ILE A 57 -2.48 14.65 -0.39
CA ILE A 57 -3.52 15.14 -1.30
C ILE A 57 -4.71 15.69 -0.51
N LEU A 58 -5.12 15.00 0.56
CA LEU A 58 -6.15 15.51 1.48
C LEU A 58 -5.69 16.78 2.18
N VAL A 59 -4.43 16.83 2.64
CA VAL A 59 -3.85 18.03 3.27
C VAL A 59 -3.83 19.20 2.27
N GLN A 60 -3.51 18.95 1.00
CA GLN A 60 -3.57 19.97 -0.07
C GLN A 60 -5.00 20.52 -0.22
N ALA A 61 -6.01 19.66 -0.23
CA ALA A 61 -7.41 20.08 -0.29
C ALA A 61 -7.82 20.94 0.92
N MET A 62 -7.40 20.55 2.13
CA MET A 62 -7.63 21.33 3.35
C MET A 62 -6.95 22.71 3.30
N LEU A 63 -5.73 22.79 2.77
CA LEU A 63 -5.04 24.06 2.59
C LEU A 63 -5.78 24.96 1.59
N ARG A 64 -6.35 24.42 0.51
CA ARG A 64 -7.16 25.19 -0.45
C ARG A 64 -8.41 25.77 0.22
N GLU A 65 -9.10 24.98 1.03
CA GLU A 65 -10.23 25.46 1.83
C GLU A 65 -9.81 26.57 2.79
N LEU A 66 -8.76 26.35 3.58
CA LEU A 66 -8.27 27.36 4.52
C LEU A 66 -7.81 28.64 3.81
N ALA A 67 -7.25 28.55 2.60
CA ALA A 67 -6.89 29.70 1.77
C ALA A 67 -8.10 30.53 1.30
N ALA A 68 -9.30 29.94 1.29
CA ALA A 68 -10.56 30.60 0.95
C ALA A 68 -11.28 31.13 2.20
N THR A 69 -11.41 30.31 3.25
CA THR A 69 -12.38 30.54 4.34
C THR A 69 -11.78 31.00 5.67
N ALA A 70 -10.47 30.81 5.90
CA ALA A 70 -9.87 31.07 7.21
C ALA A 70 -9.62 32.58 7.50
N SER A 71 -9.05 32.87 8.67
CA SER A 71 -8.63 34.24 9.02
C SER A 71 -7.54 34.77 8.06
N PRO A 72 -7.37 36.10 7.91
CA PRO A 72 -6.41 36.68 6.96
C PRO A 72 -4.98 36.10 7.07
N ARG A 73 -4.48 35.93 8.29
CA ARG A 73 -3.17 35.34 8.56
C ARG A 73 -3.06 33.89 8.07
N VAL A 74 -4.03 33.05 8.42
CA VAL A 74 -4.04 31.63 8.02
C VAL A 74 -4.23 31.49 6.51
N ARG A 75 -5.09 32.32 5.89
CA ARG A 75 -5.29 32.34 4.43
C ARG A 75 -4.01 32.64 3.67
N ALA A 76 -3.30 33.69 4.05
CA ALA A 76 -2.04 34.07 3.42
C ALA A 76 -1.02 32.92 3.52
N ARG A 77 -0.89 32.32 4.71
CA ARG A 77 0.03 31.21 4.92
C ARG A 77 -0.36 29.95 4.15
N ALA A 78 -1.63 29.60 4.08
CA ALA A 78 -2.10 28.44 3.34
C ALA A 78 -1.77 28.55 1.83
N ARG A 79 -1.92 29.74 1.24
CA ARG A 79 -1.55 30.01 -0.16
C ARG A 79 -0.05 29.87 -0.39
N GLU A 80 0.76 30.40 0.51
CA GLU A 80 2.22 30.30 0.41
C GLU A 80 2.69 28.83 0.50
N VAL A 81 2.15 28.07 1.45
CA VAL A 81 2.46 26.64 1.60
C VAL A 81 2.05 25.86 0.36
N LEU A 82 0.88 26.15 -0.23
CA LEU A 82 0.43 25.52 -1.49
C LEU A 82 1.34 25.85 -2.66
N ALA A 83 1.77 27.12 -2.81
CA ALA A 83 2.67 27.53 -3.87
C ALA A 83 4.00 26.77 -3.81
N ASN A 84 4.53 26.54 -2.61
CA ASN A 84 5.78 25.81 -2.39
C ASN A 84 5.61 24.28 -2.51
N ALA A 85 4.41 23.74 -2.31
CA ALA A 85 4.15 22.29 -2.44
C ALA A 85 4.31 21.77 -3.88
N GLY A 86 4.05 22.64 -4.87
CA GLY A 86 4.21 22.36 -6.30
C GLY A 86 5.61 22.64 -6.84
N GLN A 87 6.53 23.19 -6.02
CA GLN A 87 7.90 23.43 -6.45
C GLN A 87 8.71 22.14 -6.32
N GLN A 88 9.47 21.81 -7.37
CA GLN A 88 10.32 20.64 -7.40
C GLN A 88 11.51 20.85 -6.46
N THR A 89 11.55 20.10 -5.36
CA THR A 89 12.79 19.86 -4.64
C THR A 89 13.61 18.83 -5.42
N ALA A 90 14.95 18.95 -5.39
CA ALA A 90 15.85 18.00 -6.06
C ALA A 90 15.36 16.56 -5.89
N LEU A 91 15.24 15.84 -7.01
CA LEU A 91 14.75 14.46 -7.08
C LEU A 91 15.55 13.60 -6.10
N LEU A 92 14.95 13.28 -4.96
CA LEU A 92 15.43 12.17 -4.15
C LEU A 92 14.94 10.91 -4.85
N SER A 93 15.88 10.13 -5.39
CA SER A 93 15.61 8.80 -5.91
C SER A 93 15.00 7.99 -4.78
N ALA A 94 13.77 7.51 -4.99
CA ALA A 94 13.15 6.55 -4.10
C ALA A 94 13.93 5.24 -4.24
N VAL A 95 14.89 5.03 -3.35
CA VAL A 95 15.69 3.81 -3.33
C VAL A 95 14.77 2.64 -2.98
N CYS A 96 14.25 1.95 -4.00
CA CYS A 96 13.75 0.58 -3.90
C CYS A 96 14.95 -0.38 -3.87
N GLY A 97 15.89 -0.13 -2.96
CA GLY A 97 17.14 -0.86 -2.86
C GLY A 97 17.04 -1.92 -1.77
N GLU A 98 16.82 -3.18 -2.16
CA GLU A 98 17.02 -4.34 -1.28
C GLU A 98 16.91 -5.70 -2.01
N GLY A 99 16.95 -5.72 -3.35
CA GLY A 99 16.73 -6.94 -4.14
C GLY A 99 15.28 -7.44 -4.14
N LEU A 100 14.37 -6.68 -3.53
CA LEU A 100 12.93 -6.93 -3.57
C LEU A 100 12.29 -6.30 -4.81
N PRO A 101 11.21 -6.87 -5.37
CA PRO A 101 10.47 -6.27 -6.48
C PRO A 101 9.96 -4.86 -6.14
N ALA A 102 9.62 -4.05 -7.14
CA ALA A 102 8.94 -2.77 -6.87
C ALA A 102 7.61 -3.03 -6.14
N PRO A 103 7.24 -2.25 -5.10
CA PRO A 103 5.99 -2.46 -4.37
C PRO A 103 4.79 -2.15 -5.27
N HIS A 104 3.70 -2.92 -5.13
CA HIS A 104 2.51 -2.78 -5.99
C HIS A 104 1.29 -2.21 -5.22
N PRO A 105 0.52 -1.25 -5.79
CA PRO A 105 -0.62 -0.63 -5.09
C PRO A 105 -1.79 -1.59 -4.81
N LEU A 106 -1.86 -2.72 -5.53
CA LEU A 106 -2.83 -3.80 -5.25
C LEU A 106 -2.41 -4.70 -4.08
N ASP A 107 -1.13 -4.71 -3.70
CA ASP A 107 -0.65 -5.52 -2.57
C ASP A 107 -0.77 -4.82 -1.22
N TYR A 108 -1.07 -3.52 -1.23
CA TYR A 108 -0.96 -2.63 -0.07
C TYR A 108 0.45 -2.59 0.51
N GLU A 109 1.46 -2.64 -0.35
CA GLU A 109 2.85 -2.78 0.06
C GLU A 109 3.51 -1.41 0.32
N TRP A 110 3.54 -1.00 1.59
CA TRP A 110 4.40 0.08 2.06
C TRP A 110 5.54 -0.52 2.88
N ARG A 111 6.78 -0.12 2.58
CA ARG A 111 7.96 -0.64 3.27
C ARG A 111 8.41 0.31 4.36
N PHE A 112 8.81 -0.23 5.51
CA PHE A 112 9.34 0.58 6.59
C PHE A 112 10.63 1.32 6.21
N THR A 113 10.82 2.52 6.78
CA THR A 113 12.11 3.21 6.72
C THR A 113 13.18 2.38 7.45
N ARG A 114 14.46 2.56 7.07
CA ARG A 114 15.59 1.87 7.72
C ARG A 114 15.54 1.98 9.24
N ARG A 115 15.34 3.20 9.76
CA ARG A 115 15.20 3.46 11.20
C ARG A 115 14.09 2.63 11.83
N THR A 116 12.91 2.62 11.22
CA THR A 116 11.77 1.84 11.74
C THR A 116 12.09 0.35 11.79
N ARG A 117 12.75 -0.19 10.76
CA ARG A 117 13.18 -1.61 10.75
C ARG A 117 14.17 -1.89 11.87
N ASP A 118 15.16 -1.02 12.05
CA ASP A 118 16.16 -1.16 13.12
C ASP A 118 15.52 -1.11 14.51
N ASP A 119 14.54 -0.23 14.71
CA ASP A 119 13.78 -0.10 15.97
C ASP A 119 12.91 -1.34 16.24
N LEU A 120 12.25 -1.88 15.21
CA LEU A 120 11.44 -3.11 15.30
C LEU A 120 12.30 -4.35 15.56
N VAL A 121 13.42 -4.50 14.85
CA VAL A 121 14.37 -5.62 15.06
C VAL A 121 15.00 -5.54 16.46
N SER A 122 15.40 -4.35 16.91
CA SER A 122 15.93 -4.17 18.27
C SER A 122 14.86 -4.49 19.32
N SER A 123 13.61 -4.11 19.07
CA SER A 123 12.48 -4.47 19.93
C SER A 123 12.22 -5.97 19.98
N ALA A 124 12.40 -6.68 18.85
CA ALA A 124 12.32 -8.13 18.79
C ALA A 124 13.45 -8.78 19.59
N PHE A 125 14.70 -8.37 19.41
CA PHE A 125 15.84 -8.93 20.16
C PHE A 125 15.73 -8.74 21.67
N ALA A 126 15.19 -7.61 22.12
CA ALA A 126 14.98 -7.36 23.55
C ALA A 126 13.92 -8.28 24.19
N ARG A 127 13.11 -9.00 23.39
CA ARG A 127 11.93 -9.74 23.86
C ARG A 127 11.88 -11.20 23.41
N ALA A 128 12.51 -11.51 22.28
CA ALA A 128 12.58 -12.84 21.71
C ALA A 128 13.70 -13.63 22.38
N SER A 129 13.38 -14.83 22.84
CA SER A 129 14.37 -15.77 23.36
C SER A 129 14.91 -16.72 22.29
N ARG A 130 14.07 -17.02 21.29
CA ARG A 130 14.25 -18.13 20.34
C ARG A 130 13.63 -17.86 18.98
N SER A 131 12.47 -17.18 18.91
CA SER A 131 11.73 -17.11 17.64
C SER A 131 10.90 -15.85 17.43
N VAL A 132 10.78 -15.45 16.16
CA VAL A 132 10.03 -14.30 15.68
C VAL A 132 9.14 -14.70 14.51
N LEU A 133 7.88 -14.26 14.55
CA LEU A 133 6.93 -14.33 13.45
C LEU A 133 6.74 -12.93 12.86
N LEU A 134 6.86 -12.81 11.55
CA LEU A 134 6.72 -11.59 10.79
C LEU A 134 5.52 -11.75 9.86
N LEU A 135 4.53 -10.87 9.99
CA LEU A 135 3.32 -10.87 9.17
C LEU A 135 3.32 -9.62 8.29
N GLY A 136 3.47 -9.80 6.97
CA GLY A 136 3.45 -8.71 5.98
C GLY A 136 4.60 -7.70 6.08
N CYS A 137 5.76 -8.09 6.60
CA CYS A 137 6.90 -7.17 6.80
C CYS A 137 8.23 -7.74 6.27
N PRO A 138 8.35 -7.99 4.94
CA PRO A 138 9.52 -8.65 4.34
C PRO A 138 10.84 -7.90 4.58
N THR A 139 10.84 -6.56 4.63
CA THR A 139 12.07 -5.78 4.88
C THR A 139 12.56 -5.89 6.33
N VAL A 140 11.67 -6.15 7.29
CA VAL A 140 12.05 -6.50 8.67
C VAL A 140 12.69 -7.88 8.70
N ALA A 141 12.16 -8.83 7.91
CA ALA A 141 12.75 -10.17 7.79
C ALA A 141 14.18 -10.10 7.25
N LEU A 142 14.41 -9.37 6.16
CA LEU A 142 15.77 -9.14 5.62
C LEU A 142 16.71 -8.55 6.67
N THR A 143 16.26 -7.51 7.38
CA THR A 143 17.07 -6.85 8.42
C THR A 143 17.38 -7.81 9.58
N LEU A 144 16.43 -8.65 9.96
CA LEU A 144 16.59 -9.62 11.04
C LEU A 144 17.56 -10.74 10.65
N LEU A 145 17.38 -11.34 9.46
CA LEU A 145 18.26 -12.39 8.93
C LEU A 145 19.71 -11.92 8.80
N ALA A 146 19.92 -10.67 8.37
CA ALA A 146 21.26 -10.08 8.27
C ALA A 146 21.93 -9.87 9.64
N ARG A 147 21.15 -9.62 10.71
CA ARG A 147 21.64 -9.27 12.05
C ARG A 147 21.71 -10.44 13.02
N SER A 148 20.87 -11.46 12.86
CA SER A 148 20.79 -12.61 13.77
C SER A 148 20.30 -13.87 13.03
N PRO A 149 21.20 -14.56 12.31
CA PRO A 149 20.85 -15.79 11.58
C PRO A 149 20.45 -16.96 12.51
N ASP A 150 20.79 -16.87 13.80
CA ASP A 150 20.47 -17.89 14.80
C ASP A 150 19.02 -17.78 15.32
N LEU A 151 18.37 -16.64 15.12
CA LEU A 151 17.00 -16.43 15.59
C LEU A 151 16.01 -17.09 14.62
N ARG A 152 15.19 -18.03 15.12
CA ARG A 152 14.19 -18.71 14.28
C ARG A 152 13.16 -17.72 13.78
N THR A 153 13.15 -17.50 12.47
CA THR A 153 12.36 -16.44 11.85
C THR A 153 11.40 -17.03 10.85
N THR A 154 10.11 -16.74 11.03
CA THR A 154 9.08 -17.11 10.07
C THR A 154 8.46 -15.85 9.48
N LEU A 155 8.53 -15.69 8.16
CA LEU A 155 7.80 -14.67 7.43
C LEU A 155 6.53 -15.28 6.83
N VAL A 156 5.39 -14.61 7.02
CA VAL A 156 4.16 -14.88 6.28
C VAL A 156 3.79 -13.66 5.47
N ASP A 157 3.70 -13.84 4.16
CA ASP A 157 3.33 -12.81 3.19
C ASP A 157 2.55 -13.46 2.05
N ASP A 158 1.69 -12.71 1.35
CA ASP A 158 0.97 -13.26 0.20
C ASP A 158 1.60 -12.91 -1.15
N ASN A 159 2.47 -11.89 -1.18
CA ASN A 159 3.00 -11.30 -2.41
C ASN A 159 3.78 -12.35 -3.21
N PRO A 160 3.27 -12.76 -4.40
CA PRO A 160 3.90 -13.78 -5.24
C PRO A 160 5.27 -13.39 -5.76
N ALA A 161 5.56 -12.08 -5.85
CA ALA A 161 6.79 -11.57 -6.43
C ALA A 161 7.94 -11.54 -5.42
N LEU A 162 7.67 -11.79 -4.12
CA LEU A 162 8.75 -11.85 -3.14
C LEU A 162 9.68 -13.03 -3.46
N PRO A 163 10.98 -12.79 -3.62
CA PRO A 163 11.93 -13.88 -3.76
C PRO A 163 12.03 -14.67 -2.45
N VAL A 164 12.73 -15.80 -2.49
CA VAL A 164 13.14 -16.47 -1.26
C VAL A 164 14.16 -15.56 -0.57
N LEU A 165 13.77 -14.94 0.54
CA LEU A 165 14.57 -13.86 1.12
C LEU A 165 15.95 -14.31 1.63
N SER A 166 16.12 -15.61 1.93
CA SER A 166 17.42 -16.18 2.27
C SER A 166 18.47 -16.00 1.17
N ASP A 167 18.04 -16.01 -0.10
CA ASP A 167 18.92 -15.92 -1.25
C ASP A 167 19.51 -14.50 -1.40
N LEU A 168 18.88 -13.52 -0.76
CA LEU A 168 19.33 -12.12 -0.75
C LEU A 168 20.30 -11.81 0.39
N VAL A 169 20.54 -12.76 1.31
CA VAL A 169 21.43 -12.58 2.46
C VAL A 169 22.70 -13.41 2.26
N PRO A 170 23.91 -12.85 2.43
CA PRO A 170 25.18 -13.55 2.17
C PRO A 170 25.50 -14.77 3.06
N ARG A 171 24.61 -15.15 3.98
CA ARG A 171 24.87 -16.15 5.02
C ARG A 171 23.82 -17.24 4.96
N GLU A 172 24.22 -18.49 5.20
CA GLU A 172 23.27 -19.59 5.35
C GLU A 172 22.28 -19.29 6.48
N THR A 173 21.00 -19.20 6.14
CA THR A 173 19.91 -18.95 7.10
C THR A 173 19.18 -20.26 7.40
N ALA A 174 19.83 -21.17 8.14
CA ALA A 174 19.23 -22.46 8.50
C ALA A 174 17.94 -22.33 9.32
N ASN A 175 17.71 -21.18 9.97
CA ASN A 175 16.58 -20.92 10.86
C ASN A 175 15.50 -20.01 10.25
N TYR A 176 15.39 -19.97 8.92
CA TYR A 176 14.41 -19.15 8.23
C TYR A 176 13.29 -20.00 7.60
N THR A 177 12.06 -19.48 7.64
CA THR A 177 10.91 -20.06 6.93
C THR A 177 10.10 -18.94 6.30
N GLN A 178 9.78 -19.08 5.03
CA GLN A 178 8.88 -18.18 4.31
C GLN A 178 7.61 -18.94 3.92
N LEU A 179 6.46 -18.48 4.42
CA LEU A 179 5.15 -19.05 4.13
C LEU A 179 4.37 -18.10 3.25
N ARG A 180 3.91 -18.58 2.10
CA ARG A 180 3.05 -17.80 1.22
C ARG A 180 1.57 -17.99 1.56
N ALA A 181 0.95 -16.99 2.20
CA ALA A 181 -0.45 -17.06 2.57
C ALA A 181 -1.14 -15.70 2.67
N ASP A 182 -2.35 -15.63 2.12
CA ASP A 182 -3.31 -14.56 2.42
C ASP A 182 -3.84 -14.75 3.84
N LEU A 183 -3.46 -13.85 4.75
CA LEU A 183 -3.85 -13.92 6.17
C LEU A 183 -5.32 -13.55 6.43
N ILE A 184 -6.01 -12.92 5.46
CA ILE A 184 -7.45 -12.68 5.53
C ILE A 184 -8.19 -14.00 5.31
N ALA A 185 -7.76 -14.77 4.31
CA ALA A 185 -8.38 -16.04 3.95
C ALA A 185 -7.87 -17.21 4.82
N ARG A 186 -6.60 -17.21 5.24
CA ARG A 186 -5.94 -18.33 5.91
C ARG A 186 -5.20 -17.90 7.19
N PRO A 187 -5.89 -17.31 8.18
CA PRO A 187 -5.24 -16.86 9.43
C PRO A 187 -4.67 -18.02 10.28
N ASN A 188 -5.10 -19.26 10.06
CA ASN A 188 -4.63 -20.43 10.82
C ASN A 188 -3.29 -21.00 10.31
N VAL A 189 -2.71 -20.44 9.24
CA VAL A 189 -1.41 -20.90 8.70
C VAL A 189 -0.26 -20.83 9.72
N THR A 190 -0.44 -20.07 10.80
CA THR A 190 0.55 -19.88 11.85
C THR A 190 0.33 -20.74 13.10
N ALA A 191 -0.72 -21.55 13.16
CA ALA A 191 -1.18 -22.21 14.39
C ALA A 191 -0.13 -23.10 15.09
N ASP A 192 0.82 -23.66 14.34
CA ASP A 192 1.83 -24.60 14.87
C ASP A 192 3.17 -23.95 15.24
N LEU A 193 3.31 -22.61 15.14
CA LEU A 193 4.61 -21.95 15.27
C LEU A 193 5.05 -21.72 16.73
N GLU A 194 4.16 -21.31 17.63
CA GLU A 194 4.45 -21.00 19.05
C GLU A 194 5.66 -20.05 19.27
N VAL A 195 5.63 -18.84 18.68
CA VAL A 195 6.74 -17.88 18.72
C VAL A 195 6.76 -16.94 19.94
N ASP A 196 7.92 -16.35 20.23
CA ASP A 196 8.10 -15.39 21.34
C ASP A 196 7.62 -13.98 21.02
N VAL A 197 7.82 -13.55 19.77
CA VAL A 197 7.50 -12.20 19.31
C VAL A 197 6.82 -12.29 17.95
N VAL A 198 5.73 -11.54 17.80
CA VAL A 198 5.08 -11.31 16.51
C VAL A 198 5.21 -9.85 16.13
N ILE A 199 5.59 -9.57 14.89
CA ILE A 199 5.52 -8.23 14.28
C ILE A 199 4.52 -8.31 13.13
N ALA A 200 3.49 -7.46 13.18
CA ALA A 200 2.41 -7.46 12.21
C ALA A 200 2.21 -6.07 11.60
N ASP A 201 2.32 -6.00 10.27
CA ASP A 201 2.05 -4.80 9.47
C ASP A 201 0.87 -5.08 8.55
N ALA A 202 -0.34 -5.00 9.11
CA ALA A 202 -1.55 -5.25 8.35
C ALA A 202 -1.90 -4.05 7.46
N PRO A 203 -2.44 -4.27 6.25
CA PRO A 203 -3.19 -3.23 5.54
C PRO A 203 -4.21 -2.60 6.49
N PHE A 204 -4.38 -1.28 6.44
CA PHE A 204 -5.23 -0.52 7.37
C PHE A 204 -6.72 -0.69 7.09
N TYR A 205 -7.21 -1.91 6.95
CA TYR A 205 -8.63 -2.20 6.74
C TYR A 205 -9.11 -3.22 7.78
N PRO A 206 -10.34 -3.09 8.29
CA PRO A 206 -10.81 -3.91 9.40
C PRO A 206 -10.66 -5.43 9.20
N GLU A 207 -10.96 -5.92 7.99
CA GLU A 207 -10.82 -7.33 7.64
C GLU A 207 -9.37 -7.80 7.59
N ALA A 208 -8.45 -6.96 7.09
CA ALA A 208 -7.02 -7.24 7.07
C ALA A 208 -6.43 -7.24 8.48
N MET A 209 -6.74 -6.21 9.27
CA MET A 209 -6.36 -6.12 10.67
C MET A 209 -6.87 -7.33 11.47
N THR A 210 -8.09 -7.79 11.20
CA THR A 210 -8.66 -8.99 11.83
C THR A 210 -7.89 -10.26 11.46
N GLY A 211 -7.62 -10.49 10.17
CA GLY A 211 -6.90 -11.69 9.71
C GLY A 211 -5.47 -11.74 10.26
N PHE A 212 -4.77 -10.62 10.24
CA PHE A 212 -3.41 -10.50 10.80
C PHE A 212 -3.41 -10.68 12.32
N LEU A 213 -4.40 -10.15 13.04
CA LEU A 213 -4.54 -10.35 14.48
C LEU A 213 -4.75 -11.84 14.81
N ALA A 214 -5.62 -12.51 14.05
CA ALA A 214 -5.86 -13.94 14.21
C ALA A 214 -4.59 -14.76 13.99
N ALA A 215 -3.86 -14.48 12.90
CA ALA A 215 -2.58 -15.12 12.63
C ALA A 215 -1.53 -14.83 13.72
N ALA A 216 -1.50 -13.61 14.26
CA ALA A 216 -0.60 -13.27 15.36
C ALA A 216 -0.92 -14.05 16.63
N VAL A 217 -2.19 -14.14 17.03
CA VAL A 217 -2.63 -14.89 18.23
C VAL A 217 -2.42 -16.40 18.08
N ASN A 218 -2.69 -16.93 16.89
CA ASN A 218 -2.49 -18.35 16.58
C ASN A 218 -1.02 -18.75 16.64
N GLY A 219 -0.14 -17.92 16.07
CA GLY A 219 1.30 -18.21 16.02
C GLY A 219 2.07 -17.86 17.28
N ALA A 220 1.54 -17.01 18.15
CA ALA A 220 2.19 -16.57 19.38
C ALA A 220 1.99 -17.57 20.52
N ARG A 221 3.05 -17.90 21.27
CA ARG A 221 2.91 -18.67 22.52
C ARG A 221 2.37 -17.81 23.66
N ARG A 222 1.84 -18.44 24.71
CA ARG A 222 1.44 -17.71 25.92
C ARG A 222 2.64 -16.94 26.51
N GLY A 223 2.43 -15.67 26.82
CA GLY A 223 3.47 -14.75 27.29
C GLY A 223 4.25 -14.05 26.17
N ALA A 224 4.01 -14.37 24.90
CA ALA A 224 4.63 -13.70 23.76
C ALA A 224 4.23 -12.22 23.67
N THR A 225 5.11 -11.42 23.05
CA THR A 225 4.81 -10.03 22.69
C THR A 225 4.30 -9.94 21.26
N VAL A 226 3.23 -9.19 21.04
CA VAL A 226 2.74 -8.83 19.71
C VAL A 226 2.94 -7.34 19.49
N LEU A 227 3.72 -7.00 18.47
CA LEU A 227 3.94 -5.65 17.97
C LEU A 227 3.05 -5.47 16.73
N PHE A 228 1.99 -4.66 16.85
CA PHE A 228 0.97 -4.53 15.81
C PHE A 228 0.88 -3.09 15.33
N VAL A 229 1.03 -2.86 14.03
CA VAL A 229 0.92 -1.54 13.44
C VAL A 229 -0.55 -1.17 13.18
N LEU A 230 -0.93 0.04 13.59
CA LEU A 230 -2.30 0.54 13.53
C LEU A 230 -2.41 1.86 12.77
N PRO A 231 -3.50 2.08 12.02
CA PRO A 231 -3.72 3.36 11.36
C PRO A 231 -3.84 4.49 12.38
N PRO A 232 -3.11 5.60 12.21
CA PRO A 232 -3.32 6.78 13.02
C PRO A 232 -4.65 7.45 12.64
N PHE A 233 -5.16 8.30 13.52
CA PHE A 233 -6.47 8.94 13.37
C PHE A 233 -6.65 9.66 12.01
N GLY A 234 -5.58 10.26 11.47
CA GLY A 234 -5.62 11.06 10.25
C GLY A 234 -5.79 10.23 8.97
N THR A 235 -5.64 8.90 9.05
CA THR A 235 -5.68 8.00 7.88
C THR A 235 -7.01 8.10 7.11
N ARG A 236 -8.13 8.10 7.84
CA ARG A 236 -9.50 8.16 7.29
C ARG A 236 -10.51 8.45 8.41
N PRO A 237 -11.76 8.81 8.09
CA PRO A 237 -12.78 9.06 9.10
C PRO A 237 -13.00 7.92 10.09
N SER A 238 -13.11 6.68 9.60
CA SER A 238 -13.35 5.51 10.46
C SER A 238 -12.11 5.01 11.22
N ALA A 239 -10.93 5.63 11.07
CA ALA A 239 -9.69 5.08 11.64
C ALA A 239 -9.77 4.88 13.17
N GLU A 240 -10.38 5.82 13.89
CA GLU A 240 -10.52 5.72 15.35
C GLU A 240 -11.54 4.66 15.78
N SER A 241 -12.66 4.50 15.07
CA SER A 241 -13.63 3.42 15.35
C SER A 241 -13.04 2.06 15.00
N ASP A 242 -12.36 1.94 13.87
CA ASP A 242 -11.68 0.71 13.44
C ASP A 242 -10.60 0.26 14.44
N VAL A 243 -9.80 1.20 14.96
CA VAL A 243 -8.79 0.92 16.00
C VAL A 243 -9.46 0.51 17.32
N ARG A 244 -10.54 1.17 17.72
CA ARG A 244 -11.29 0.80 18.94
C ARG A 244 -11.83 -0.62 18.84
N ASP A 245 -12.36 -0.98 17.68
CA ASP A 245 -12.92 -2.31 17.40
C ASP A 245 -11.82 -3.37 17.39
N PHE A 246 -10.67 -3.04 16.83
CA PHE A 246 -9.47 -3.85 16.91
C PHE A 246 -9.05 -4.11 18.36
N PHE A 247 -8.98 -3.08 19.22
CA PHE A 247 -8.63 -3.27 20.63
C PHE A 247 -9.62 -4.17 21.39
N ARG A 248 -10.93 -4.05 21.08
CA ARG A 248 -11.96 -4.94 21.63
C ARG A 248 -11.72 -6.39 21.20
N LEU A 249 -11.46 -6.61 19.91
CA LEU A 249 -11.17 -7.94 19.36
C LEU A 249 -9.86 -8.52 19.91
N ALA A 250 -8.79 -7.73 20.01
CA ALA A 250 -7.52 -8.14 20.58
C ALA A 250 -7.68 -8.59 22.04
N THR A 251 -8.41 -7.82 22.83
CA THR A 251 -8.73 -8.17 24.23
C THR A 251 -9.52 -9.47 24.31
N ALA A 252 -10.56 -9.62 23.48
CA ALA A 252 -11.37 -10.84 23.40
C ALA A 252 -10.54 -12.07 22.95
N SER A 253 -9.48 -11.86 22.18
CA SER A 253 -8.54 -12.90 21.73
C SER A 253 -7.48 -13.25 22.77
N GLY A 254 -7.50 -12.59 23.95
CA GLY A 254 -6.57 -12.84 25.06
C GLY A 254 -5.27 -12.02 25.02
N LEU A 255 -5.24 -10.94 24.23
CA LEU A 255 -4.15 -9.96 24.26
C LEU A 255 -4.42 -8.88 25.31
N ARG A 256 -3.42 -8.62 26.16
CA ARG A 256 -3.40 -7.47 27.06
C ARG A 256 -2.56 -6.37 26.44
N HIS A 257 -3.13 -5.18 26.27
CA HIS A 257 -2.39 -4.00 25.83
C HIS A 257 -1.38 -3.56 26.89
N GLU A 258 -0.14 -3.29 26.46
CA GLU A 258 0.95 -2.78 27.33
C GLU A 258 1.30 -1.33 27.00
N ALA A 259 1.36 -0.96 25.71
CA ALA A 259 1.71 0.40 25.28
C ALA A 259 1.24 0.70 23.86
N THR A 260 1.09 1.99 23.53
CA THR A 260 0.97 2.47 22.15
C THR A 260 2.00 3.57 21.91
N LEU A 261 2.83 3.39 20.89
CA LEU A 261 3.76 4.40 20.41
C LEU A 261 3.12 5.15 19.25
N THR A 262 2.59 6.35 19.53
CA THR A 262 2.00 7.20 18.49
C THR A 262 3.04 7.64 17.48
N ASN A 263 2.76 7.45 16.18
CA ASN A 263 3.73 7.62 15.08
C ASN A 263 5.03 6.83 15.31
N GLY A 264 4.94 5.67 15.97
CA GLY A 264 6.08 4.83 16.31
C GLY A 264 6.74 4.17 15.10
N VAL A 265 6.06 4.10 13.96
CA VAL A 265 6.61 3.55 12.71
C VAL A 265 6.47 4.54 11.56
N ARG A 266 7.39 4.46 10.59
CA ARG A 266 7.38 5.24 9.35
C ARG A 266 7.63 4.35 8.14
N TYR A 267 7.02 4.73 7.03
CA TYR A 267 7.18 4.05 5.75
C TYR A 267 7.95 4.91 4.77
N VAL A 268 8.70 4.26 3.88
CA VAL A 268 9.20 4.87 2.66
C VAL A 268 8.02 5.01 1.70
N ARG A 269 7.92 6.18 1.05
CA ARG A 269 6.95 6.49 0.00
C ARG A 269 7.28 5.64 -1.23
N PRO A 270 6.43 4.68 -1.61
CA PRO A 270 6.67 3.84 -2.76
C PRO A 270 6.50 4.62 -4.08
N PRO A 271 7.06 4.12 -5.20
CA PRO A 271 6.94 4.77 -6.51
C PRO A 271 5.50 5.06 -6.94
N PHE A 272 4.57 4.11 -6.77
CA PHE A 272 3.15 4.32 -7.09
C PHE A 272 2.54 5.49 -6.31
N GLU A 273 2.92 5.69 -5.05
CA GLU A 273 2.40 6.79 -4.22
C GLU A 273 3.07 8.12 -4.59
N ALA A 274 4.35 8.12 -4.95
CA ALA A 274 5.01 9.28 -5.52
C ALA A 274 4.35 9.72 -6.84
N ASN A 275 3.96 8.77 -7.69
CA ASN A 275 3.25 9.04 -8.93
C ASN A 275 1.85 9.62 -8.70
N ALA A 276 1.12 9.11 -7.70
CA ALA A 276 -0.17 9.69 -7.28
C ALA A 276 -0.02 11.15 -6.80
N HIS A 277 1.00 11.43 -5.98
CA HIS A 277 1.30 12.80 -5.56
C HIS A 277 1.63 13.72 -6.74
N ARG A 278 2.44 13.25 -7.69
CA ARG A 278 2.77 14.01 -8.90
C ARG A 278 1.54 14.30 -9.75
N ALA A 279 0.65 13.32 -9.92
CA ALA A 279 -0.63 13.49 -10.61
C ALA A 279 -1.53 14.53 -9.90
N ALA A 280 -1.44 14.66 -8.58
CA ALA A 280 -2.10 15.70 -7.79
C ALA A 280 -1.36 17.07 -7.77
N GLY A 281 -0.25 17.21 -8.49
CA GLY A 281 0.58 18.42 -8.51
C GLY A 281 1.41 18.65 -7.25
N LEU A 282 1.70 17.61 -6.47
CA LEU A 282 2.55 17.66 -5.28
C LEU A 282 3.94 17.12 -5.60
N LEU A 283 4.92 18.01 -5.72
CA LEU A 283 6.29 17.66 -6.10
C LEU A 283 7.27 17.57 -4.92
N SER A 284 6.91 18.13 -3.76
CA SER A 284 7.81 18.23 -2.59
C SER A 284 7.36 17.43 -1.37
N VAL A 285 6.64 16.30 -1.56
CA VAL A 285 6.27 15.40 -0.46
C VAL A 285 7.50 14.63 0.04
N ALA A 286 7.73 14.63 1.34
CA ALA A 286 8.82 13.87 1.97
C ALA A 286 8.67 12.35 1.75
N ASP A 287 9.78 11.65 1.57
CA ASP A 287 9.78 10.19 1.36
C ASP A 287 9.34 9.39 2.59
N ASP A 288 9.34 9.98 3.78
CA ASP A 288 8.92 9.33 5.03
C ASP A 288 7.66 9.96 5.65
N TRP A 289 6.82 10.59 4.80
CA TRP A 289 5.64 11.32 5.24
C TRP A 289 4.66 10.43 6.01
N ARG A 290 4.53 9.17 5.58
CA ARG A 290 3.57 8.20 6.11
C ARG A 290 4.08 7.64 7.43
N ALA A 291 3.27 7.79 8.47
CA ALA A 291 3.54 7.27 9.80
C ALA A 291 2.35 6.45 10.30
N ALA A 292 2.62 5.57 11.26
CA ALA A 292 1.58 4.81 11.94
C ALA A 292 1.89 4.56 13.41
N ASP A 293 0.87 4.13 14.14
CA ASP A 293 0.98 3.84 15.56
C ASP A 293 1.44 2.39 15.76
N LEU A 294 2.28 2.13 16.75
CA LEU A 294 2.69 0.78 17.13
C LEU A 294 2.06 0.40 18.47
N ALA A 295 1.15 -0.56 18.44
CA ALA A 295 0.59 -1.14 19.66
C ALA A 295 1.42 -2.35 20.11
N VAL A 296 1.69 -2.41 21.41
CA VAL A 296 2.43 -3.48 22.06
C VAL A 296 1.44 -4.25 22.94
N PHE A 297 1.34 -5.55 22.70
CA PHE A 297 0.48 -6.45 23.45
C PHE A 297 1.27 -7.62 24.05
N ARG A 298 0.70 -8.21 25.09
CA ARG A 298 1.11 -9.48 25.69
C ARG A 298 0.00 -10.50 25.54
N LEU A 299 0.31 -11.68 25.00
CA LEU A 299 -0.67 -12.77 24.96
C LEU A 299 -0.78 -13.42 26.35
N THR A 300 -1.91 -13.24 27.04
CA THR A 300 -2.14 -13.75 28.40
C THR A 300 -2.93 -15.05 28.41
N SER A 301 -3.83 -15.23 27.45
CA SER A 301 -4.58 -16.45 27.15
C SER A 301 -4.78 -16.55 25.63
N ARG A 302 -5.02 -17.75 25.11
CA ARG A 302 -5.42 -17.93 23.70
C ARG A 302 -6.92 -18.16 23.67
N ALA A 303 -7.65 -17.21 23.13
CA ALA A 303 -9.05 -17.41 22.75
C ALA A 303 -9.10 -17.39 21.22
N ALA A 304 -9.77 -18.37 20.62
CA ALA A 304 -9.86 -18.46 19.17
C ALA A 304 -10.61 -17.24 18.62
N PRO A 305 -10.00 -16.41 17.77
CA PRO A 305 -10.74 -15.39 17.05
C PRO A 305 -11.67 -16.08 16.05
N THR A 306 -12.96 -16.12 16.37
CA THR A 306 -13.98 -16.71 15.50
C THR A 306 -14.31 -15.75 14.38
N LYS A 307 -13.62 -15.86 13.24
CA LYS A 307 -14.15 -15.34 11.98
C LYS A 307 -13.92 -16.35 10.87
N ALA A 308 -14.95 -16.56 10.06
CA ALA A 308 -14.85 -17.38 8.87
C ALA A 308 -13.86 -16.74 7.88
N PRO A 309 -13.06 -17.54 7.16
CA PRO A 309 -12.29 -17.08 6.01
C PRO A 309 -13.13 -16.22 5.07
N LEU A 310 -12.57 -15.10 4.60
CA LEU A 310 -13.13 -14.38 3.45
C LEU A 310 -12.49 -14.90 2.17
N GLU A 311 -13.24 -14.86 1.07
CA GLU A 311 -12.71 -15.17 -0.25
C GLU A 311 -11.70 -14.10 -0.68
N SER A 312 -10.55 -14.53 -1.20
CA SER A 312 -9.50 -13.61 -1.64
C SER A 312 -9.79 -13.03 -3.01
N GLU A 313 -9.90 -11.71 -3.13
CA GLU A 313 -10.02 -11.03 -4.43
C GLU A 313 -8.74 -11.15 -5.28
N ARG A 314 -7.58 -11.47 -4.65
CA ARG A 314 -6.28 -11.53 -5.34
C ARG A 314 -6.18 -12.69 -6.34
N ALA A 315 -6.95 -13.76 -6.16
CA ALA A 315 -6.95 -14.92 -7.05
C ALA A 315 -7.36 -14.58 -8.50
N ARG A 316 -7.89 -13.37 -8.74
CA ARG A 316 -8.38 -12.92 -10.06
C ARG A 316 -7.34 -12.13 -10.88
N TRP A 317 -6.18 -11.82 -10.31
CA TRP A 317 -5.15 -11.02 -10.98
C TRP A 317 -3.96 -11.89 -11.41
N ARG A 318 -3.60 -11.82 -12.69
CA ARG A 318 -2.35 -12.38 -13.23
C ARG A 318 -1.31 -11.29 -13.35
N GLU A 319 -0.09 -11.57 -12.91
CA GLU A 319 1.04 -10.65 -12.98
C GLU A 319 1.97 -11.02 -14.14
N VAL A 320 2.43 -10.01 -14.90
CA VAL A 320 3.47 -10.12 -15.93
C VAL A 320 4.44 -8.96 -15.73
N VAL A 321 5.74 -9.21 -15.79
CA VAL A 321 6.77 -8.16 -15.70
C VAL A 321 7.26 -7.83 -17.10
N VAL A 322 7.17 -6.57 -17.54
CA VAL A 322 7.64 -6.12 -18.85
C VAL A 322 8.58 -4.95 -18.67
N GLY A 323 9.84 -5.13 -19.08
CA GLY A 323 10.89 -4.11 -18.92
C GLY A 323 11.06 -3.62 -17.48
N GLY A 324 11.01 -4.53 -16.50
CA GLY A 324 11.13 -4.22 -15.07
C GLY A 324 9.83 -3.78 -14.39
N LYS A 325 8.84 -3.33 -15.16
CA LYS A 325 7.53 -2.88 -14.68
C LYS A 325 6.58 -4.04 -14.42
N ARG A 326 5.92 -4.07 -13.27
CA ARG A 326 4.94 -5.12 -12.93
C ARG A 326 3.55 -4.71 -13.42
N TRP A 327 2.96 -5.53 -14.28
CA TRP A 327 1.60 -5.40 -14.79
C TRP A 327 0.71 -6.45 -14.15
N ARG A 328 -0.50 -6.06 -13.74
CA ARG A 328 -1.54 -6.98 -13.28
C ARG A 328 -2.78 -6.83 -14.12
N VAL A 329 -3.26 -7.96 -14.64
CA VAL A 329 -4.45 -8.06 -15.48
C VAL A 329 -5.47 -8.98 -14.81
N LYS A 330 -6.72 -8.56 -14.74
CA LYS A 330 -7.81 -9.34 -14.16
C LYS A 330 -8.40 -10.27 -15.23
N THR A 331 -8.31 -11.59 -15.02
CA THR A 331 -8.62 -12.58 -16.08
C THR A 331 -10.11 -12.80 -16.33
N ASN A 332 -10.97 -12.51 -15.35
CA ASN A 332 -12.39 -12.85 -15.42
C ASN A 332 -13.26 -11.64 -15.82
N SER A 333 -12.72 -10.74 -16.64
CA SER A 333 -13.40 -9.50 -17.01
C SER A 333 -13.12 -9.14 -18.46
N GLY A 334 -13.98 -9.55 -19.40
CA GLY A 334 -13.84 -9.18 -20.79
C GLY A 334 -14.64 -10.06 -21.74
N ASP A 335 -14.53 -9.72 -23.01
CA ASP A 335 -15.00 -10.51 -24.15
C ASP A 335 -13.78 -11.15 -24.81
N ALA A 336 -13.80 -12.48 -24.94
CA ALA A 336 -12.68 -13.26 -25.45
C ALA A 336 -12.34 -12.95 -26.91
N ASP A 337 -13.31 -12.42 -27.68
CA ASP A 337 -13.14 -12.11 -29.10
C ASP A 337 -12.87 -10.63 -29.39
N ALA A 338 -12.99 -9.76 -28.38
CA ALA A 338 -12.82 -8.32 -28.54
C ALA A 338 -11.34 -7.94 -28.75
N VAL A 339 -11.10 -7.00 -29.67
CA VAL A 339 -9.79 -6.36 -29.87
C VAL A 339 -9.87 -4.84 -29.69
N GLU A 340 -11.02 -4.23 -30.00
CA GLU A 340 -11.26 -2.82 -29.76
C GLU A 340 -11.19 -2.50 -28.26
N GLY A 341 -10.45 -1.45 -27.89
CA GLY A 341 -10.28 -1.07 -26.50
C GLY A 341 -9.39 -2.04 -25.71
N LEU A 342 -8.40 -2.63 -26.38
CA LEU A 342 -7.47 -3.59 -25.77
C LEU A 342 -6.74 -2.98 -24.55
N LEU A 343 -6.41 -1.69 -24.58
CA LEU A 343 -5.82 -1.01 -23.44
C LEU A 343 -6.21 0.48 -23.44
N GLN A 344 -7.13 0.86 -22.54
CA GLN A 344 -7.65 2.22 -22.44
C GLN A 344 -7.36 2.82 -21.07
N PRO A 345 -6.74 4.01 -20.99
CA PRO A 345 -6.42 4.61 -19.70
C PRO A 345 -7.68 5.17 -19.01
N ILE A 346 -7.77 5.03 -17.69
CA ILE A 346 -8.91 5.56 -16.90
C ILE A 346 -8.72 7.05 -16.55
N ALA A 347 -7.50 7.57 -16.70
CA ALA A 347 -7.16 8.97 -16.46
C ALA A 347 -6.32 9.53 -17.60
N ALA A 348 -6.24 10.86 -17.70
CA ALA A 348 -5.57 11.56 -18.82
C ALA A 348 -4.09 11.18 -19.03
N ASN A 349 -3.42 10.65 -18.00
CA ASN A 349 -2.04 10.14 -18.04
C ASN A 349 -1.94 8.69 -17.54
N SER A 350 -3.07 7.97 -17.48
CA SER A 350 -3.20 6.63 -16.88
C SER A 350 -2.96 6.55 -15.37
N VAL A 351 -2.28 7.53 -14.76
CA VAL A 351 -1.96 7.56 -13.34
C VAL A 351 -3.10 8.16 -12.53
N LEU A 352 -3.56 7.45 -11.51
CA LEU A 352 -4.53 8.00 -10.58
C LEU A 352 -3.84 8.90 -9.55
N ASP A 353 -4.48 10.01 -9.20
CA ASP A 353 -4.11 10.91 -8.10
C ASP A 353 -4.59 10.37 -6.74
N SER A 354 -4.57 9.04 -6.57
CA SER A 354 -5.00 8.34 -5.37
C SER A 354 -4.42 6.93 -5.34
N VAL A 355 -4.07 6.46 -4.15
CA VAL A 355 -3.66 5.08 -3.86
C VAL A 355 -4.68 4.36 -2.97
N SER A 356 -5.78 5.04 -2.62
CA SER A 356 -6.85 4.48 -1.78
C SER A 356 -7.61 3.41 -2.56
N ARG A 357 -7.85 2.24 -1.96
CA ARG A 357 -8.73 1.24 -2.59
C ARG A 357 -10.18 1.68 -2.71
N ARG A 358 -10.58 2.71 -1.95
CA ARG A 358 -11.95 3.27 -1.96
C ARG A 358 -12.21 4.19 -3.14
N ASP A 359 -11.17 4.50 -3.92
CA ASP A 359 -11.33 5.29 -5.13
C ASP A 359 -12.10 4.49 -6.18
N GLN A 360 -13.28 4.97 -6.56
CA GLN A 360 -14.17 4.27 -7.48
C GLN A 360 -13.53 3.98 -8.84
N ARG A 361 -12.59 4.83 -9.29
CA ARG A 361 -11.87 4.63 -10.56
C ARG A 361 -11.05 3.35 -10.56
N ARG A 362 -10.53 2.93 -9.39
CA ARG A 362 -9.80 1.65 -9.26
C ARG A 362 -10.71 0.44 -9.44
N HIS A 363 -11.98 0.54 -9.07
CA HIS A 363 -12.94 -0.55 -9.25
C HIS A 363 -13.37 -0.73 -10.71
N GLN A 364 -13.23 0.31 -11.53
CA GLN A 364 -13.48 0.26 -12.97
C GLN A 364 -12.32 -0.40 -13.73
N ALA A 365 -11.12 -0.40 -13.15
CA ALA A 365 -9.94 -0.97 -13.78
C ALA A 365 -9.91 -2.51 -13.70
N ASN A 366 -9.48 -3.13 -14.79
CA ASN A 366 -9.06 -4.53 -14.84
C ASN A 366 -7.58 -4.69 -15.25
N VAL A 367 -6.85 -3.59 -15.37
CA VAL A 367 -5.39 -3.56 -15.55
C VAL A 367 -4.77 -2.53 -14.61
N CYS A 368 -3.68 -2.88 -13.94
CA CYS A 368 -2.96 -1.99 -13.02
C CYS A 368 -1.45 -2.25 -13.10
N THR A 369 -0.64 -1.22 -12.85
CA THR A 369 0.82 -1.35 -12.74
C THR A 369 1.33 -0.94 -11.35
N ASP A 370 2.56 -1.36 -11.03
CA ASP A 370 3.33 -0.90 -9.86
C ASP A 370 3.68 0.60 -9.89
N ALA A 371 3.39 1.31 -10.99
CA ALA A 371 3.54 2.75 -11.14
C ALA A 371 2.25 3.55 -10.82
N ASN A 372 1.20 2.92 -10.29
CA ASN A 372 -0.14 3.51 -10.09
C ASN A 372 -0.87 3.88 -11.39
N GLU A 373 -0.56 3.21 -12.50
CA GLU A 373 -1.32 3.36 -13.73
C GLU A 373 -2.48 2.37 -13.75
N PHE A 374 -3.64 2.82 -14.23
CA PHE A 374 -4.86 2.04 -14.30
C PHE A 374 -5.47 2.14 -15.70
N PHE A 375 -5.83 0.97 -16.22
CA PHE A 375 -6.44 0.83 -17.53
C PHE A 375 -7.65 -0.10 -17.48
N ILE A 376 -8.44 0.00 -18.53
CA ILE A 376 -9.48 -0.96 -18.90
C ILE A 376 -8.97 -1.73 -20.12
N THR A 377 -9.17 -3.03 -20.12
CA THR A 377 -9.02 -3.90 -21.29
C THR A 377 -10.34 -4.58 -21.59
N SER A 378 -10.71 -4.64 -22.86
CA SER A 378 -11.86 -5.44 -23.32
C SER A 378 -11.55 -6.94 -23.36
N ASN A 379 -10.27 -7.32 -23.50
CA ASN A 379 -9.83 -8.70 -23.66
C ASN A 379 -8.54 -8.99 -22.86
N PRO A 380 -8.68 -9.44 -21.59
CA PRO A 380 -7.55 -9.77 -20.71
C PRO A 380 -6.57 -10.78 -21.28
N ASP A 381 -7.06 -11.82 -21.96
CA ASP A 381 -6.20 -12.90 -22.45
C ASP A 381 -5.34 -12.43 -23.63
N LEU A 382 -5.93 -11.65 -24.55
CA LEU A 382 -5.18 -10.99 -25.61
C LEU A 382 -4.15 -10.01 -25.06
N LEU A 383 -4.51 -9.21 -24.05
CA LEU A 383 -3.55 -8.29 -23.42
C LEU A 383 -2.39 -9.03 -22.74
N LEU A 384 -2.67 -10.14 -22.06
CA LEU A 384 -1.65 -10.99 -21.44
C LEU A 384 -0.70 -11.59 -22.48
N GLU A 385 -1.23 -12.00 -23.64
CA GLU A 385 -0.42 -12.49 -24.75
C GLU A 385 0.45 -11.37 -25.35
N VAL A 386 -0.09 -10.17 -25.51
CA VAL A 386 0.68 -8.99 -25.93
C VAL A 386 1.82 -8.71 -24.94
N LEU A 387 1.56 -8.68 -23.64
CA LEU A 387 2.59 -8.50 -22.61
C LEU A 387 3.67 -9.59 -22.66
N ALA A 388 3.29 -10.86 -22.86
CA ALA A 388 4.22 -11.97 -22.97
C ALA A 388 5.06 -11.92 -24.26
N SER A 389 4.46 -11.50 -25.38
CA SER A 389 5.15 -11.37 -26.67
C SER A 389 6.28 -10.32 -26.61
N ILE A 390 6.07 -9.21 -25.89
CA ILE A 390 7.09 -8.16 -25.70
C ILE A 390 8.32 -8.73 -24.99
N ASN A 391 8.14 -9.54 -23.94
CA ASN A 391 9.24 -10.15 -23.22
C ASN A 391 10.04 -11.18 -24.05
N THR A 392 9.39 -11.80 -25.03
CA THR A 392 9.98 -12.83 -25.87
C THR A 392 10.51 -12.27 -27.20
N GLY A 393 10.32 -10.97 -27.45
CA GLY A 393 10.69 -10.31 -28.72
C GLY A 393 9.83 -10.78 -29.91
N LEU A 394 8.68 -11.37 -29.66
CA LEU A 394 7.74 -11.81 -30.71
C LEU A 394 6.83 -10.65 -31.12
N ASN A 395 6.32 -10.71 -32.35
CA ASN A 395 5.35 -9.73 -32.85
C ASN A 395 4.01 -9.89 -32.10
N PRO A 396 3.52 -8.86 -31.37
CA PRO A 396 2.28 -8.97 -30.58
C PRO A 396 1.02 -9.22 -31.42
N ALA A 397 0.93 -8.61 -32.60
CA ALA A 397 -0.21 -8.83 -33.50
C ALA A 397 -0.27 -10.28 -33.97
N ALA A 398 0.87 -10.85 -34.39
CA ALA A 398 0.94 -12.24 -34.81
C ALA A 398 0.59 -13.23 -33.68
N GLN A 399 0.98 -12.95 -32.43
CA GLN A 399 0.56 -13.77 -31.29
C GLN A 399 -0.92 -13.62 -30.99
N GLY A 400 -1.47 -12.40 -31.09
CA GLY A 400 -2.90 -12.16 -30.95
C GLY A 400 -3.75 -12.90 -32.01
N GLU A 401 -3.34 -12.88 -33.27
CA GLU A 401 -4.00 -13.61 -34.36
C GLU A 401 -4.00 -15.12 -34.10
N LYS A 402 -2.87 -15.64 -33.61
CA LYS A 402 -2.73 -17.05 -33.23
C LYS A 402 -3.65 -17.41 -32.05
N LEU A 403 -3.72 -16.56 -31.03
CA LEU A 403 -4.61 -16.75 -29.88
C LEU A 403 -6.08 -16.79 -30.30
N LEU A 404 -6.50 -15.86 -31.16
CA LEU A 404 -7.89 -15.73 -31.61
C LEU A 404 -8.24 -16.64 -32.81
N GLY A 405 -7.27 -17.35 -33.38
CA GLY A 405 -7.48 -18.25 -34.51
C GLY A 405 -7.93 -17.55 -35.80
N ARG A 406 -7.63 -16.25 -35.95
CA ARG A 406 -8.01 -15.44 -37.11
C ARG A 406 -7.02 -14.31 -37.35
N THR A 407 -6.95 -13.83 -38.60
CA THR A 407 -6.15 -12.64 -38.94
C THR A 407 -6.83 -11.36 -38.47
N PHE A 408 -6.05 -10.37 -38.10
CA PHE A 408 -6.53 -9.05 -37.70
C PHE A 408 -6.88 -8.18 -38.90
N GLY A 409 -8.00 -7.48 -38.79
CA GLY A 409 -8.28 -6.34 -39.65
C GLY A 409 -7.34 -5.16 -39.35
N PHE A 410 -7.34 -4.16 -40.22
CA PHE A 410 -6.51 -2.96 -40.04
C PHE A 410 -6.74 -2.28 -38.68
N THR A 411 -7.98 -2.09 -38.25
CA THR A 411 -8.32 -1.47 -36.97
C THR A 411 -7.77 -2.25 -35.78
N GLU A 412 -7.89 -3.58 -35.81
CA GLU A 412 -7.41 -4.46 -34.74
C GLU A 412 -5.88 -4.45 -34.64
N TYR A 413 -5.20 -4.41 -35.78
CA TYR A 413 -3.75 -4.25 -35.83
C TYR A 413 -3.31 -2.91 -35.19
N VAL A 414 -4.05 -1.83 -35.47
CA VAL A 414 -3.80 -0.52 -34.86
C VAL A 414 -4.00 -0.57 -33.35
N GLU A 415 -5.08 -1.18 -32.85
CA GLU A 415 -5.34 -1.32 -31.41
C GLU A 415 -4.21 -2.07 -30.68
N VAL A 416 -3.75 -3.18 -31.24
CA VAL A 416 -2.63 -3.96 -30.68
C VAL A 416 -1.33 -3.15 -30.72
N THR A 417 -1.08 -2.41 -31.79
CA THR A 417 0.10 -1.54 -31.91
C THR A 417 0.07 -0.41 -30.89
N VAL A 418 -1.09 0.24 -30.69
CA VAL A 418 -1.27 1.29 -29.67
C VAL A 418 -1.03 0.74 -28.27
N ALA A 419 -1.57 -0.44 -27.94
CA ALA A 419 -1.34 -1.10 -26.67
C ALA A 419 0.14 -1.43 -26.46
N HIS A 420 0.81 -1.98 -27.47
CA HIS A 420 2.26 -2.25 -27.46
C HIS A 420 3.07 -0.97 -27.19
N ASP A 421 2.77 0.12 -27.88
CA ASP A 421 3.48 1.40 -27.72
C ASP A 421 3.24 2.04 -26.34
N MET A 422 2.05 1.84 -25.76
CA MET A 422 1.77 2.28 -24.38
C MET A 422 2.57 1.47 -23.36
N ILE A 423 2.63 0.15 -23.53
CA ILE A 423 3.37 -0.76 -22.64
C ILE A 423 4.88 -0.46 -22.69
N THR A 424 5.44 -0.31 -23.89
CA THR A 424 6.89 -0.13 -24.09
C THR A 424 7.37 1.27 -23.73
N ARG A 425 6.60 2.34 -24.02
CA ARG A 425 6.93 3.70 -23.54
C ARG A 425 6.95 3.78 -22.01
N GLY A 426 6.04 3.05 -21.36
CA GLY A 426 6.01 2.95 -19.91
C GLY A 426 7.17 2.15 -19.31
N ALA A 427 7.83 1.29 -20.09
CA ALA A 427 8.97 0.48 -19.65
C ALA A 427 10.32 1.19 -19.85
N GLY A 428 10.46 2.00 -20.90
CA GLY A 428 11.74 2.64 -21.25
C GLY A 428 12.12 3.85 -20.37
N ALA A 429 11.15 4.52 -19.74
CA ALA A 429 11.38 5.75 -18.99
C ALA A 429 12.20 5.58 -17.68
N GLU A 430 12.31 4.36 -17.15
CA GLU A 430 13.11 4.11 -15.93
C GLU A 430 14.60 3.84 -16.23
N THR A 431 14.94 3.40 -17.44
CA THR A 431 16.34 3.08 -17.82
C THR A 431 17.24 4.31 -18.02
N GLU A 432 16.68 5.50 -18.21
CA GLU A 432 17.48 6.74 -18.39
C GLU A 432 17.74 7.53 -17.09
N LEU A 433 17.25 7.03 -15.94
CA LEU A 433 17.38 7.67 -14.63
C LEU A 433 18.18 6.86 -13.59
N GLY A 434 18.85 5.79 -14.03
CA GLY A 434 19.69 4.91 -13.21
C GLY A 434 21.15 5.33 -13.12
#